data_AF-A0A7V4KE88-F1
#
_entry.id   AF-A0A7V4KE88-F1
#
_cell.length_a   1.000
_cell.length_b   1.000
_cell.length_c   1.000
_cell.angle_alpha   90.00
_cell.angle_beta   90.00
_cell.angle_gamma   90.00
#
_symmetry.space_group_name_H-M   'P 1'
#
loop_
_entity.id
_entity.type
_entity.pdbx_description
1 polymer ?
#
loop_
_entity_poly.entity_id
_entity_poly.type
_entity_poly.pdbx_seq_one_letter_code
_entity_poly.pdbx_strand_id
1 'polypeptide(L)'
;MADYPLQYKNPGPEVVLKTKRGYPRLGATPDETGVNFAIFSRHATRVILELYQNYYDDKPSHVFELDPVKNKTGDIWHIYVYGVGHGQYYGWRIDGPYDPINGKRFNVNKLLIDPYAKAITTFFDWNDDAVYGYDRNSPMGDLSFSTQDSVKSMIRSIVIDDSKYDWEDDRQLHIPW
;
A
#
# COMPACT_ATOMS: atom_id res chain seq x y z
N MET A 1 -8.57 24.53 -9.58
CA MET A 1 -7.69 23.55 -8.90
C MET A 1 -6.33 24.21 -8.78
N ALA A 2 -5.75 24.26 -7.58
CA ALA A 2 -4.41 24.82 -7.43
C ALA A 2 -3.40 23.81 -7.98
N ASP A 3 -2.82 24.11 -9.15
CA ASP A 3 -1.70 23.38 -9.73
C ASP A 3 -0.43 23.71 -8.93
N TYR A 4 -0.25 23.04 -7.79
CA TYR A 4 1.06 22.89 -7.19
C TYR A 4 1.57 21.50 -7.56
N PRO A 5 2.47 21.36 -8.56
CA PRO A 5 3.10 20.09 -8.82
C PRO A 5 4.00 19.77 -7.63
N LEU A 6 3.49 18.96 -6.69
CA LEU A 6 4.28 18.39 -5.61
C LEU A 6 5.28 17.41 -6.23
N GLN A 7 6.46 17.92 -6.58
CA GLN A 7 7.57 17.09 -7.04
C GLN A 7 8.29 16.49 -5.83
N TYR A 8 7.92 15.27 -5.48
CA TYR A 8 8.61 14.50 -4.47
C TYR A 8 9.94 13.97 -5.01
N LYS A 9 11.00 14.08 -4.20
CA LYS A 9 12.33 13.57 -4.54
C LYS A 9 12.44 12.07 -4.25
N ASN A 10 11.67 11.26 -4.98
CA ASN A 10 11.78 9.81 -4.91
C ASN A 10 12.64 9.27 -6.06
N PRO A 11 13.41 8.19 -5.83
CA PRO A 11 14.31 7.61 -6.83
C PRO A 11 13.53 7.04 -8.02
N GLY A 12 14.08 7.27 -9.22
CA GLY A 12 13.54 6.73 -10.47
C GLY A 12 13.66 5.20 -10.55
N PRO A 13 12.94 4.57 -11.50
CA PRO A 13 12.92 3.11 -11.68
C PRO A 13 14.29 2.49 -12.01
N GLU A 14 15.27 3.27 -12.45
CA GLU A 14 16.63 2.83 -12.76
C GLU A 14 17.51 2.61 -11.51
N VAL A 15 17.10 3.13 -10.35
CA VAL A 15 17.89 3.08 -9.12
C VAL A 15 17.60 1.80 -8.35
N VAL A 16 18.61 0.96 -8.15
CA VAL A 16 18.45 -0.23 -7.30
C VAL A 16 18.32 0.18 -5.82
N LEU A 17 17.11 0.03 -5.27
CA LEU A 17 16.85 0.32 -3.86
C LEU A 17 17.32 -0.81 -2.95
N LYS A 18 17.95 -0.42 -1.85
CA LYS A 18 18.35 -1.33 -0.78
C LYS A 18 17.21 -1.49 0.21
N THR A 19 17.10 -2.68 0.80
CA THR A 19 16.12 -2.97 1.85
C THR A 19 16.77 -3.59 3.07
N LYS A 20 16.08 -3.48 4.22
CA LYS A 20 16.36 -4.28 5.42
C LYS A 20 15.05 -4.78 6.01
N ARG A 21 15.16 -5.58 7.09
CA ARG A 21 14.03 -6.23 7.77
C ARG A 21 12.83 -5.32 8.05
N GLY A 22 13.06 -4.07 8.44
CA GLY A 22 12.00 -3.21 8.99
C GLY A 22 11.55 -3.63 10.39
N TYR A 23 10.49 -3.00 10.88
CA TYR A 23 9.93 -3.19 12.21
C TYR A 23 8.40 -3.09 12.19
N PRO A 24 7.68 -3.73 13.15
CA PRO A 24 6.23 -3.91 13.09
C PRO A 24 5.42 -2.66 13.51
N ARG A 25 5.79 -1.47 13.03
CA ARG A 25 4.99 -0.24 13.14
C ARG A 25 4.10 -0.11 11.92
N LEU A 26 2.79 -0.21 12.11
CA LEU A 26 1.78 -0.25 11.05
C LEU A 26 1.78 1.02 10.19
N GLY A 27 1.50 0.83 8.89
CA GLY A 27 1.51 1.86 7.86
C GLY A 27 2.92 2.17 7.33
N ALA A 28 3.00 3.26 6.54
CA ALA A 28 4.25 3.80 6.05
C ALA A 28 4.80 4.89 6.98
N THR A 29 6.03 4.70 7.44
CA THR A 29 6.74 5.59 8.36
C THR A 29 8.04 6.05 7.74
N PRO A 30 8.11 7.28 7.21
CA PRO A 30 9.37 7.85 6.74
C PRO A 30 10.29 8.22 7.91
N ASP A 31 11.59 8.13 7.68
CA ASP A 31 12.64 8.77 8.46
C ASP A 31 13.63 9.49 7.51
N GLU A 32 14.77 9.95 8.03
CA GLU A 32 15.77 10.70 7.25
C GLU A 32 16.39 9.91 6.08
N THR A 33 16.34 8.58 6.11
CA THR A 33 17.09 7.70 5.20
C THR A 33 16.20 6.79 4.34
N GLY A 34 14.90 6.72 4.62
CA GLY A 34 14.01 5.77 3.98
C GLY A 34 12.62 5.70 4.62
N VAL A 35 11.90 4.62 4.33
CA VAL A 35 10.54 4.38 4.83
C VAL A 35 10.43 2.96 5.36
N ASN A 36 9.90 2.82 6.58
CA ASN A 36 9.40 1.55 7.10
C ASN A 36 7.95 1.36 6.67
N PHE A 37 7.65 0.26 5.98
CA PHE A 37 6.30 -0.14 5.63
C PHE A 37 5.91 -1.35 6.48
N ALA A 38 4.72 -1.34 7.08
CA ALA A 38 4.18 -2.55 7.71
C ALA A 38 2.66 -2.67 7.58
N ILE A 39 2.19 -3.90 7.40
CA ILE A 39 0.78 -4.23 7.27
C ILE A 39 0.44 -5.48 8.09
N PHE A 40 -0.72 -5.46 8.73
CA PHE A 40 -1.26 -6.63 9.43
C PHE A 40 -1.87 -7.60 8.41
N SER A 41 -1.45 -8.86 8.45
CA SER A 41 -2.16 -9.95 7.78
C SER A 41 -1.77 -11.32 8.36
N ARG A 42 -2.69 -11.88 9.16
CA ARG A 42 -2.54 -13.22 9.76
C ARG A 42 -2.48 -14.34 8.73
N HIS A 43 -3.38 -14.31 7.74
CA HIS A 43 -3.64 -15.43 6.83
C HIS A 43 -2.96 -15.31 5.46
N ALA A 44 -2.26 -14.21 5.18
CA ALA A 44 -1.49 -14.08 3.95
C ALA A 44 -0.37 -15.13 3.90
N THR A 45 -0.18 -15.70 2.70
CA THR A 45 0.96 -16.57 2.39
C THR A 45 2.05 -15.81 1.66
N ARG A 46 1.72 -14.70 1.00
CA ARG A 46 2.64 -13.83 0.27
C ARG A 46 2.21 -12.38 0.42
N VAL A 47 3.18 -11.49 0.63
CA VAL A 47 2.95 -10.04 0.71
C VAL A 47 3.98 -9.34 -0.16
N ILE A 48 3.50 -8.48 -1.05
CA ILE A 48 4.32 -7.73 -1.98
C ILE A 48 4.03 -6.24 -1.78
N LEU A 49 5.09 -5.47 -1.58
CA LEU A 49 5.05 -4.01 -1.63
C LEU A 49 5.37 -3.56 -3.06
N GLU A 50 4.52 -2.73 -3.63
CA GLU A 50 4.75 -2.11 -4.93
C GLU A 50 4.90 -0.59 -4.76
N LEU A 51 5.98 -0.02 -5.31
CA LEU A 51 6.24 1.41 -5.36
C LEU A 51 6.05 1.94 -6.77
N TYR A 52 5.64 3.20 -6.90
CA TYR A 52 5.29 3.81 -8.18
C TYR A 52 5.86 5.23 -8.29
N GLN A 53 6.24 5.64 -9.50
CA GLN A 53 6.77 6.98 -9.73
C GLN A 53 5.64 8.01 -9.71
N ASN A 54 4.51 7.67 -10.34
CA ASN A 54 3.30 8.49 -10.39
C ASN A 54 2.06 7.68 -10.00
N TYR A 55 0.99 8.38 -9.63
CA TYR A 55 -0.27 7.75 -9.24
C TYR A 55 -1.02 7.08 -10.40
N TYR A 56 -0.72 7.45 -11.63
CA TYR A 56 -1.36 6.95 -12.86
C TYR A 56 -0.51 5.89 -13.59
N ASP A 57 0.63 5.49 -13.04
CA ASP A 57 1.49 4.48 -13.66
C ASP A 57 0.80 3.10 -13.62
N ASP A 58 0.77 2.42 -14.77
CA ASP A 58 0.21 1.08 -14.93
C ASP A 58 1.18 -0.03 -14.50
N LYS A 59 2.40 0.34 -14.11
CA LYS A 59 3.45 -0.58 -13.64
C LYS A 59 4.21 0.03 -12.45
N PRO A 60 4.59 -0.80 -11.47
CA PRO A 60 5.44 -0.34 -10.38
C PRO A 60 6.84 0.02 -10.88
N SER A 61 7.42 1.06 -10.28
CA SER A 61 8.85 1.36 -10.42
C SER A 61 9.70 0.33 -9.67
N HIS A 62 9.20 -0.18 -8.54
CA HIS A 62 9.86 -1.20 -7.74
C HIS A 62 8.86 -2.17 -7.12
N VAL A 63 9.26 -3.44 -7.01
CA VAL A 63 8.46 -4.52 -6.43
C VAL A 63 9.30 -5.25 -5.39
N PHE A 64 8.78 -5.37 -4.17
CA PHE A 64 9.44 -6.08 -3.08
C PHE A 64 8.53 -7.17 -2.53
N GLU A 65 8.88 -8.42 -2.78
CA GLU A 65 8.26 -9.56 -2.11
C GLU A 65 8.90 -9.76 -0.74
N LEU A 66 8.06 -9.81 0.30
CA LEU A 66 8.52 -9.93 1.69
C LEU A 66 8.79 -11.39 2.05
N ASP A 67 9.95 -11.65 2.65
CA ASP A 67 10.33 -12.97 3.17
C ASP A 67 9.55 -13.26 4.46
N PRO A 68 8.74 -14.34 4.56
CA PRO A 68 7.89 -14.61 5.72
C PRO A 68 8.67 -14.92 7.01
N VAL A 69 9.97 -15.25 6.91
CA VAL A 69 10.85 -15.51 8.07
C VAL A 69 11.52 -14.22 8.52
N LYS A 70 12.02 -13.42 7.57
CA LYS A 70 12.74 -12.17 7.89
C LYS A 70 11.78 -11.00 8.10
N ASN A 71 10.84 -10.79 7.19
CA ASN A 71 9.98 -9.63 7.09
C ASN A 71 8.62 -9.78 7.80
N LYS A 72 8.53 -10.67 8.80
CA LYS A 72 7.31 -10.86 9.58
C LYS A 72 7.63 -10.97 11.08
N THR A 73 6.83 -10.32 11.91
CA THR A 73 6.84 -10.46 13.37
C THR A 73 5.40 -10.68 13.84
N GLY A 74 5.10 -11.89 14.35
CA GLY A 74 3.72 -12.29 14.61
C GLY A 74 2.89 -12.26 13.32
N ASP A 75 1.78 -11.52 13.34
CA ASP A 75 0.88 -11.35 12.19
C ASP A 75 1.19 -10.08 11.35
N ILE A 76 2.28 -9.36 11.65
CA ILE A 76 2.63 -8.09 11.01
C ILE A 76 3.78 -8.32 10.04
N TRP A 77 3.54 -8.01 8.77
CA TRP A 77 4.53 -7.99 7.70
C TRP A 77 5.18 -6.62 7.65
N HIS A 78 6.49 -6.56 7.46
CA HIS A 78 7.23 -5.31 7.47
C HIS A 78 8.51 -5.34 6.63
N ILE A 79 8.83 -4.22 6.01
CA ILE A 79 10.06 -4.00 5.26
C ILE A 79 10.50 -2.55 5.41
N TYR A 80 11.81 -2.31 5.41
CA TYR A 80 12.35 -0.97 5.33
C TYR A 80 13.04 -0.78 3.99
N VAL A 81 12.70 0.29 3.29
CA VAL A 81 13.23 0.64 1.97
C VAL A 81 14.02 1.94 2.07
N TYR A 82 15.29 1.92 1.68
CA TYR A 82 16.17 3.08 1.70
C TYR A 82 15.93 3.99 0.49
N GLY A 83 16.11 5.30 0.68
CA GLY A 83 16.12 6.30 -0.40
C GLY A 83 14.75 6.80 -0.86
N VAL A 84 13.66 6.16 -0.43
CA VAL A 84 12.29 6.65 -0.64
C VAL A 84 11.85 7.50 0.55
N GLY A 85 10.88 8.39 0.36
CA GLY A 85 10.44 9.30 1.42
C GLY A 85 9.03 9.82 1.26
N HIS A 86 8.77 10.99 1.87
CA HIS A 86 7.50 11.70 1.77
C HIS A 86 7.04 11.81 0.30
N GLY A 87 5.77 11.48 0.07
CA GLY A 87 5.12 11.53 -1.24
C GLY A 87 5.35 10.31 -2.14
N GLN A 88 6.05 9.27 -1.67
CA GLN A 88 6.15 8.01 -2.41
C GLN A 88 4.76 7.37 -2.56
N TYR A 89 4.37 7.04 -3.79
CA TYR A 89 3.17 6.26 -4.08
C TYR A 89 3.43 4.78 -3.89
N TYR A 90 2.53 4.07 -3.20
CA TYR A 90 2.67 2.65 -2.97
C TYR A 90 1.32 1.93 -2.87
N GLY A 91 1.37 0.61 -2.95
CA GLY A 91 0.25 -0.27 -2.63
C GLY A 91 0.75 -1.67 -2.30
N TRP A 92 -0.18 -2.52 -1.86
CA TRP A 92 0.10 -3.89 -1.44
C TRP A 92 -0.55 -4.90 -2.39
N ARG A 93 0.14 -6.00 -2.68
CA ARG A 93 -0.46 -7.22 -3.22
C ARG A 93 -0.38 -8.30 -2.16
N ILE A 94 -1.51 -8.94 -1.86
CA ILE A 94 -1.59 -9.92 -0.79
C ILE A 94 -2.19 -11.21 -1.36
N ASP A 95 -1.42 -12.29 -1.25
CA ASP A 95 -1.84 -13.63 -1.66
C ASP A 95 -2.16 -14.50 -0.44
N GLY A 96 -2.94 -15.56 -0.67
CA GLY A 96 -3.41 -16.46 0.36
C GLY A 96 -4.54 -17.36 -0.15
N PRO A 97 -5.20 -18.11 0.75
CA PRO A 97 -6.29 -18.98 0.36
C PRO A 97 -7.46 -18.21 -0.26
N TYR A 98 -7.97 -18.70 -1.40
CA TYR A 98 -9.25 -18.27 -1.97
C TYR A 98 -10.29 -19.36 -1.74
N ASP A 99 -11.13 -19.14 -0.74
CA ASP A 99 -12.17 -20.03 -0.23
C ASP A 99 -13.33 -19.14 0.22
N PRO A 100 -14.10 -18.59 -0.75
CA PRO A 100 -15.07 -17.53 -0.50
C PRO A 100 -16.23 -17.99 0.40
N ILE A 101 -16.55 -19.30 0.38
CA ILE A 101 -17.56 -19.92 1.25
C ILE A 101 -17.17 -19.77 2.73
N ASN A 102 -15.88 -19.84 3.04
CA ASN A 102 -15.35 -19.65 4.39
C ASN A 102 -14.76 -18.24 4.60
N GLY A 103 -15.11 -17.28 3.74
CA GLY A 103 -14.71 -15.87 3.86
C GLY A 103 -13.27 -15.55 3.46
N LYS A 104 -12.49 -16.52 2.96
CA LYS A 104 -11.10 -16.27 2.53
C LYS A 104 -11.11 -15.78 1.09
N ARG A 105 -10.69 -14.55 0.85
CA ARG A 105 -10.82 -13.87 -0.46
C ARG A 105 -9.52 -13.20 -0.92
N PHE A 106 -8.38 -13.82 -0.61
CA PHE A 106 -7.08 -13.31 -1.04
C PHE A 106 -6.97 -13.36 -2.56
N ASN A 107 -6.54 -12.25 -3.17
CA ASN A 107 -6.35 -12.19 -4.61
C ASN A 107 -5.18 -11.25 -4.91
N VAL A 108 -4.03 -11.85 -5.24
CA VAL A 108 -2.81 -11.11 -5.56
C VAL A 108 -2.95 -10.22 -6.81
N ASN A 109 -3.94 -10.45 -7.68
CA ASN A 109 -4.18 -9.61 -8.85
C ASN A 109 -4.85 -8.27 -8.51
N LYS A 110 -5.23 -8.05 -7.25
CA LYS A 110 -5.84 -6.81 -6.79
C LYS A 110 -4.82 -5.98 -6.01
N LEU A 111 -4.56 -4.78 -6.49
CA LEU A 111 -3.77 -3.79 -5.77
C LEU A 111 -4.60 -3.28 -4.60
N LEU A 112 -4.05 -3.32 -3.39
CA LEU A 112 -4.72 -2.92 -2.16
C LEU A 112 -4.10 -1.62 -1.64
N ILE A 113 -4.97 -0.76 -1.10
CA ILE A 113 -4.54 0.39 -0.30
C ILE A 113 -4.07 -0.09 1.07
N ASP A 114 -3.11 0.64 1.64
CA ASP A 114 -2.71 0.45 3.03
C ASP A 114 -3.83 0.95 3.96
N PRO A 115 -4.39 0.10 4.84
CA PRO A 115 -5.42 0.52 5.81
C PRO A 115 -4.91 1.55 6.83
N TYR A 116 -3.59 1.75 6.93
CA TYR A 116 -2.93 2.75 7.76
C TYR A 116 -2.37 3.93 6.93
N ALA A 117 -2.76 4.06 5.66
CA ALA A 117 -2.36 5.19 4.83
C ALA A 117 -2.86 6.51 5.44
N LYS A 118 -1.95 7.49 5.55
CA LYS A 118 -2.28 8.85 5.98
C LYS A 118 -2.86 9.71 4.85
N ALA A 119 -2.60 9.33 3.61
CA ALA A 119 -3.18 9.94 2.42
C ALA A 119 -3.30 8.90 1.30
N ILE A 120 -4.27 9.11 0.42
CA ILE A 120 -4.54 8.30 -0.77
C ILE A 120 -4.70 9.20 -1.99
N THR A 121 -4.40 8.67 -3.16
CA THR A 121 -4.65 9.37 -4.42
C THR A 121 -6.14 9.42 -4.72
N THR A 122 -6.52 10.32 -5.60
CA THR A 122 -7.90 10.42 -6.11
C THR A 122 -8.09 9.50 -7.32
N PHE A 123 -9.35 9.23 -7.66
CA PHE A 123 -9.82 8.48 -8.84
C PHE A 123 -9.76 6.95 -8.72
N PHE A 124 -10.94 6.34 -8.63
CA PHE A 124 -11.18 4.91 -8.66
C PHE A 124 -12.26 4.64 -9.72
N ASP A 125 -11.99 3.75 -10.67
CA ASP A 125 -12.98 3.40 -11.69
C ASP A 125 -13.80 2.18 -11.26
N TRP A 126 -15.03 2.44 -10.80
CA TRP A 126 -15.98 1.41 -10.40
C TRP A 126 -16.51 0.56 -11.55
N ASN A 127 -16.38 1.03 -12.79
CA ASN A 127 -16.87 0.33 -13.97
C ASN A 127 -15.86 -0.67 -14.52
N ASP A 128 -14.60 -0.61 -14.07
CA ASP A 128 -13.60 -1.58 -14.47
C ASP A 128 -13.77 -2.89 -13.67
N ASP A 129 -14.10 -3.98 -14.37
CA ASP A 129 -14.24 -5.30 -13.76
C ASP A 129 -12.94 -5.79 -13.10
N ALA A 130 -11.78 -5.23 -13.47
CA ALA A 130 -10.50 -5.56 -12.87
C ALA A 130 -10.42 -5.24 -11.37
N VAL A 131 -11.18 -4.26 -10.86
CA VAL A 131 -11.16 -3.92 -9.41
C VAL A 131 -11.88 -4.94 -8.54
N TYR A 132 -12.67 -5.84 -9.14
CA TYR A 132 -13.40 -6.87 -8.40
C TYR A 132 -12.57 -8.15 -8.26
N GLY A 133 -12.55 -8.70 -7.03
CA GLY A 133 -11.86 -9.96 -6.69
C GLY A 133 -12.41 -11.22 -7.38
N TYR A 134 -13.55 -11.10 -8.05
CA TYR A 134 -14.32 -12.16 -8.70
C TYR A 134 -14.76 -11.68 -10.09
N ASP A 135 -15.13 -12.61 -10.97
CA ASP A 135 -15.68 -12.29 -12.28
C ASP A 135 -17.19 -12.00 -12.15
N ARG A 136 -17.57 -10.75 -12.42
CA ARG A 136 -18.95 -10.27 -12.33
C ARG A 136 -19.90 -10.91 -13.35
N ASN A 137 -19.36 -11.45 -14.43
CA ASN A 137 -20.12 -12.12 -15.48
C ASN A 137 -20.17 -13.64 -15.27
N SER A 138 -19.46 -14.17 -14.27
CA SER A 138 -19.44 -15.59 -13.97
C SER A 138 -20.81 -16.04 -13.43
N PRO A 139 -21.33 -17.21 -13.85
CA PRO A 139 -22.51 -17.80 -13.21
C PRO A 139 -22.27 -18.18 -11.75
N MET A 140 -21.00 -18.30 -11.34
CA MET A 140 -20.62 -18.52 -9.94
C MET A 140 -20.63 -17.22 -9.09
N GLY A 141 -20.83 -16.07 -9.72
CA GLY A 141 -20.87 -14.77 -9.04
C GLY A 141 -19.61 -14.50 -8.21
N ASP A 142 -19.80 -14.11 -6.96
CA ASP A 142 -18.72 -13.79 -6.01
C ASP A 142 -17.94 -15.01 -5.51
N LEU A 143 -18.32 -16.23 -5.91
CA LEU A 143 -17.54 -17.45 -5.66
C LEU A 143 -16.46 -17.67 -6.73
N SER A 144 -16.53 -16.95 -7.85
CA SER A 144 -15.52 -17.02 -8.91
C SER A 144 -14.24 -16.26 -8.55
N PHE A 145 -13.13 -16.57 -9.23
CA PHE A 145 -11.86 -15.89 -9.01
C PHE A 145 -11.48 -15.04 -10.24
N SER A 146 -11.24 -13.75 -10.04
CA SER A 146 -10.79 -12.85 -11.11
C SER A 146 -9.26 -12.83 -11.20
N THR A 147 -8.73 -13.05 -12.40
CA THR A 147 -7.28 -12.98 -12.71
C THR A 147 -6.85 -11.63 -13.29
N GLN A 148 -7.78 -10.69 -13.47
CA GLN A 148 -7.50 -9.37 -14.06
C GLN A 148 -6.71 -8.50 -13.07
N ASP A 149 -5.69 -7.78 -13.56
CA ASP A 149 -4.91 -6.86 -12.73
C ASP A 149 -5.61 -5.51 -12.57
N SER A 150 -5.85 -5.10 -11.33
CA SER A 150 -6.54 -3.85 -11.00
C SER A 150 -5.65 -2.60 -11.00
N VAL A 151 -4.34 -2.71 -11.31
CA VAL A 151 -3.33 -1.64 -11.17
C VAL A 151 -3.72 -0.30 -11.82
N LYS A 152 -4.41 -0.36 -12.97
CA LYS A 152 -4.82 0.80 -13.78
C LYS A 152 -5.96 1.60 -13.17
N SER A 153 -6.77 0.95 -12.33
CA SER A 153 -8.06 1.47 -11.89
C SER A 153 -8.15 1.63 -10.37
N MET A 154 -7.12 1.16 -9.65
CA MET A 154 -6.96 1.33 -8.20
C MET A 154 -6.20 2.61 -7.84
N ILE A 155 -6.71 3.29 -6.81
CA ILE A 155 -6.00 4.35 -6.09
C ILE A 155 -4.78 3.83 -5.33
N ARG A 156 -3.84 4.73 -5.02
CA ARG A 156 -2.59 4.44 -4.32
C ARG A 156 -2.56 5.08 -2.94
N SER A 157 -1.84 4.44 -2.03
CA SER A 157 -1.45 5.06 -0.76
C SER A 157 -0.25 5.98 -0.98
N ILE A 158 -0.15 7.04 -0.17
CA ILE A 158 0.93 8.03 -0.22
C ILE A 158 1.66 8.02 1.12
N VAL A 159 2.99 7.95 1.08
CA VAL A 159 3.83 8.12 2.28
C VAL A 159 3.73 9.58 2.75
N ILE A 160 3.32 9.80 4.00
CA ILE A 160 3.27 11.15 4.59
C ILE A 160 4.21 11.22 5.78
N ASP A 161 5.19 12.11 5.67
CA ASP A 161 5.96 12.63 6.80
C ASP A 161 5.21 13.83 7.40
N ASP A 162 4.60 13.61 8.56
CA ASP A 162 3.91 14.61 9.38
C ASP A 162 4.73 14.98 10.63
N SER A 163 5.96 14.46 10.78
CA SER A 163 6.81 14.73 11.94
C SER A 163 7.26 16.19 12.03
N LYS A 164 7.19 16.91 10.91
CA LYS A 164 7.57 18.32 10.77
C LYS A 164 6.38 19.27 10.81
N TYR A 165 5.16 18.78 11.07
CA TYR A 165 4.02 19.66 11.22
C TYR A 165 4.17 20.48 12.50
N ASP A 166 4.19 21.80 12.36
CA ASP A 166 4.25 22.72 13.48
C ASP A 166 2.84 22.90 14.05
N TRP A 167 2.62 22.37 15.26
CA TRP A 167 1.38 22.53 16.00
C TRP A 167 1.29 23.91 16.69
N GLU A 168 2.33 24.74 16.57
CA GLU A 168 2.44 26.04 17.23
C GLU A 168 2.17 25.89 18.75
N ASP A 169 1.24 26.68 19.29
CA ASP A 169 0.86 26.65 20.71
C ASP A 169 -0.41 25.81 20.97
N ASP A 170 -0.80 24.91 20.05
CA ASP A 170 -1.99 24.08 20.22
C ASP A 170 -1.88 23.19 21.46
N ARG A 171 -2.94 23.17 22.26
CA ARG A 171 -2.99 22.43 23.51
C ARG A 171 -4.41 21.96 23.80
N GLN A 172 -4.51 20.82 24.48
CA GLN A 172 -5.79 20.27 24.91
C GLN A 172 -6.56 21.32 25.75
N LEU A 173 -7.82 21.56 25.38
CA LEU A 173 -8.63 22.63 26.00
C LEU A 173 -8.97 22.36 27.48
N HIS A 174 -8.89 21.11 27.93
CA HIS A 174 -9.20 20.68 29.30
C HIS A 174 -10.56 21.19 29.86
N ILE A 175 -11.55 21.38 28.99
CA ILE A 175 -12.91 21.81 29.38
C ILE A 175 -13.63 20.61 30.03
N PRO A 176 -14.14 20.73 31.27
CA PRO A 176 -14.94 19.69 31.90
C PRO A 176 -16.22 19.37 31.11
N TRP A 177 -16.67 18.12 31.19
CA TRP A 177 -17.90 17.62 30.57
C TRP A 177 -19.17 18.26 31.14
#